data_AF-A0A2S6YYQ6-F1
#
_entry.id   AF-A0A2S6YYQ6-F1
#
_cell.length_a   1.000
_cell.length_b   1.000
_cell.length_c   1.000
_cell.angle_alpha   90.00
_cell.angle_beta   90.00
_cell.angle_gamma   90.00
#
_symmetry.space_group_name_H-M   'P 1'
#
loop_
_entity.id
_entity.type
_entity.pdbx_description
1 polymer ?
#
loop_
_entity_poly.entity_id
_entity_poly.type
_entity_poly.pdbx_seq_one_letter_code
_entity_poly.pdbx_strand_id
1 'polypeptide(L)'
;LASRLADDPDLRQALDPQHVANALNALSKWPDTPLCKAAARALASRLADDRDLCHALNPQGVANALNALSKWPDTPLCEAAARALASRLADDRDLRHALKPQGV
;
A
#
# COMPACT_ATOMS: atom_id res chain seq x y z
N LEU A 1 -2.34 -15.80 6.53
CA LEU A 1 -2.86 -14.65 5.76
C LEU A 1 -1.96 -14.27 4.59
N ALA A 2 -0.65 -14.07 4.78
CA ALA A 2 0.25 -13.67 3.68
C ALA A 2 0.21 -14.60 2.45
N SER A 3 0.26 -15.93 2.62
CA SER A 3 0.12 -16.88 1.49
C SER A 3 -1.21 -16.68 0.76
N ARG A 4 -2.33 -16.63 1.49
CA ARG A 4 -3.63 -16.37 0.87
C ARG A 4 -3.63 -15.06 0.09
N LEU A 5 -3.08 -13.98 0.63
CA LEU A 5 -2.99 -12.71 -0.10
C LEU A 5 -2.06 -12.78 -1.33
N ALA A 6 -1.09 -13.69 -1.37
CA ALA A 6 -0.26 -13.92 -2.54
C ALA A 6 -0.97 -14.76 -3.62
N ASP A 7 -1.82 -15.70 -3.21
CA ASP A 7 -2.36 -16.74 -4.10
C ASP A 7 -3.84 -16.51 -4.48
N ASP A 8 -4.61 -15.79 -3.67
CA ASP A 8 -6.06 -15.62 -3.77
C ASP A 8 -6.41 -14.20 -4.26
N PRO A 9 -6.66 -13.99 -5.58
CA PRO A 9 -7.04 -12.69 -6.11
C PRO A 9 -8.39 -12.20 -5.59
N ASP A 10 -9.35 -13.09 -5.37
CA ASP A 10 -10.68 -12.72 -4.89
C ASP A 10 -10.62 -12.16 -3.47
N LEU A 11 -9.81 -12.78 -2.60
CA LEU A 11 -9.51 -12.23 -1.28
C LEU A 11 -8.89 -10.84 -1.38
N ARG A 12 -7.92 -10.64 -2.29
CA ARG A 12 -7.30 -9.32 -2.48
C ARG A 12 -8.33 -8.28 -2.93
N GLN A 13 -9.26 -8.64 -3.82
CA GLN A 13 -10.30 -7.72 -4.30
C GLN A 13 -11.36 -7.40 -3.24
N ALA A 14 -11.64 -8.36 -2.35
CA ALA A 14 -12.58 -8.19 -1.25
C ALA A 14 -12.08 -7.25 -0.13
N LEU A 15 -10.78 -6.95 -0.07
CA LEU A 15 -10.25 -6.00 0.91
C LEU A 15 -10.70 -4.58 0.57
N ASP A 16 -11.26 -3.89 1.56
CA ASP A 16 -11.48 -2.45 1.48
C ASP A 16 -10.14 -1.67 1.56
N PRO A 17 -10.13 -0.36 1.28
CA PRO A 17 -8.90 0.45 1.29
C PRO A 17 -8.15 0.41 2.63
N GLN A 18 -8.86 0.46 3.76
CA GLN A 18 -8.21 0.44 5.07
C GLN A 18 -7.54 -0.90 5.35
N HIS A 19 -8.19 -2.00 4.98
CA HIS A 19 -7.62 -3.34 5.10
C HIS A 19 -6.41 -3.55 4.19
N VAL A 20 -6.41 -2.97 2.97
CA VAL A 20 -5.23 -3.00 2.09
C VAL A 20 -4.04 -2.30 2.76
N ALA A 21 -4.22 -1.08 3.28
CA ALA A 21 -3.14 -0.34 3.94
C ALA A 21 -2.65 -1.05 5.22
N ASN A 22 -3.56 -1.61 6.02
CA ASN A 22 -3.21 -2.36 7.22
C ASN A 22 -2.45 -3.65 6.88
N ALA A 23 -2.89 -4.37 5.85
CA ALA A 23 -2.21 -5.58 5.38
C ALA A 23 -0.79 -5.25 4.90
N LEU A 24 -0.62 -4.21 4.08
CA LEU A 24 0.71 -3.74 3.65
C LEU A 24 1.61 -3.41 4.85
N ASN A 25 1.12 -2.64 5.82
CA ASN A 25 1.87 -2.27 7.02
C ASN A 25 2.19 -3.47 7.94
N ALA A 26 1.33 -4.48 7.99
CA ALA A 26 1.62 -5.72 8.71
C ALA A 26 2.69 -6.56 8.00
N LEU A 27 2.58 -6.72 6.68
CA LEU A 27 3.56 -7.45 5.86
C LEU A 27 4.94 -6.80 5.91
N SER A 28 4.99 -5.46 6.00
CA SER A 28 6.24 -4.71 6.07
C SER A 28 7.02 -4.90 7.38
N LYS A 29 6.47 -5.63 8.35
CA LYS A 29 7.19 -6.04 9.57
C LYS A 29 8.15 -7.20 9.32
N TRP A 30 7.98 -7.94 8.23
CA TRP A 30 8.86 -9.04 7.82
C TRP A 30 9.24 -8.93 6.34
N PRO A 31 9.96 -7.87 5.95
CA PRO A 31 10.23 -7.58 4.54
C PRO A 31 11.08 -8.65 3.85
N ASP A 32 11.93 -9.34 4.61
CA ASP A 32 12.80 -10.42 4.12
C ASP A 32 12.07 -11.76 3.97
N THR A 33 10.84 -11.88 4.49
CA THR A 33 10.06 -13.11 4.32
C THR A 33 9.50 -13.16 2.90
N PRO A 34 9.85 -14.18 2.07
CA PRO A 34 9.45 -14.24 0.67
C PRO A 34 7.93 -14.15 0.47
N LEU A 35 7.18 -14.77 1.36
CA LEU A 35 5.72 -14.75 1.35
C LEU A 35 5.14 -13.36 1.64
N CYS A 36 5.77 -12.60 2.54
CA CYS A 36 5.34 -11.24 2.83
C CYS A 36 5.63 -10.31 1.65
N LYS A 37 6.80 -10.46 1.02
CA LYS A 37 7.14 -9.74 -0.22
C LYS A 37 6.17 -10.09 -1.36
N ALA A 38 5.84 -11.36 -1.54
CA ALA A 38 4.89 -11.81 -2.57
C ALA A 38 3.48 -11.22 -2.36
N ALA A 39 2.97 -11.29 -1.13
CA ALA A 39 1.67 -10.72 -0.78
C ALA A 39 1.65 -9.20 -0.95
N ALA A 40 2.71 -8.50 -0.50
CA ALA A 40 2.83 -7.06 -0.65
C ALA A 40 2.90 -6.65 -2.12
N ARG A 41 3.66 -7.40 -2.94
CA ARG A 41 3.73 -7.18 -4.39
C ARG A 41 2.37 -7.30 -5.06
N ALA A 42 1.56 -8.28 -4.65
CA ALA A 42 0.23 -8.48 -5.21
C ALA A 42 -0.75 -7.36 -4.80
N LEU A 43 -0.71 -6.93 -3.53
CA LEU A 43 -1.49 -5.78 -3.08
C LEU A 43 -1.03 -4.47 -3.73
N ALA A 44 0.28 -4.30 -3.94
CA ALA A 44 0.84 -3.15 -4.63
C ALA A 44 0.38 -3.10 -6.10
N SER A 45 0.34 -4.24 -6.81
CA SER A 45 -0.24 -4.30 -8.16
C SER A 45 -1.67 -3.78 -8.16
N ARG A 46 -2.53 -4.30 -7.28
CA ARG A 46 -3.93 -3.83 -7.15
C ARG A 46 -3.99 -2.33 -6.89
N LEU A 47 -3.16 -1.82 -5.97
CA LEU A 47 -3.15 -0.41 -5.61
C LEU A 47 -2.65 0.51 -6.74
N ALA A 48 -1.76 0.01 -7.60
CA ALA A 48 -1.29 0.73 -8.77
C ALA A 48 -2.33 0.75 -9.90
N ASP A 49 -3.06 -0.36 -10.07
CA ASP A 49 -4.02 -0.55 -11.16
C ASP A 49 -5.42 0.04 -10.84
N ASP A 50 -5.81 0.05 -9.56
CA ASP A 50 -7.11 0.51 -9.07
C ASP A 50 -7.02 1.95 -8.54
N ARG A 51 -7.36 2.92 -9.40
CA ARG A 51 -7.35 4.35 -9.05
C ARG A 51 -8.36 4.69 -7.96
N ASP A 52 -9.51 4.03 -7.94
CA ASP A 52 -10.57 4.28 -6.97
C ASP A 52 -10.14 3.81 -5.58
N LEU A 53 -9.53 2.62 -5.49
CA LEU A 53 -8.88 2.14 -4.26
C LEU A 53 -7.81 3.11 -3.77
N CYS A 54 -6.95 3.57 -4.68
CA CYS A 54 -5.90 4.54 -4.36
C CYS A 54 -6.46 5.86 -3.81
N HIS A 55 -7.57 6.36 -4.38
CA HIS A 55 -8.25 7.57 -3.90
C HIS A 55 -9.06 7.37 -2.62
N ALA A 56 -9.58 6.16 -2.39
CA ALA A 56 -10.38 5.85 -1.22
C ALA A 56 -9.54 5.66 0.06
N LEU A 57 -8.21 5.55 -0.05
CA LEU A 57 -7.33 5.56 1.12
C LEU A 57 -7.43 6.90 1.87
N ASN A 58 -7.68 6.83 3.18
CA ASN A 58 -7.58 8.00 4.05
C ASN A 58 -6.09 8.41 4.27
N PRO A 59 -5.81 9.58 4.85
CA PRO A 59 -4.43 10.05 5.05
C PRO A 59 -3.53 9.04 5.78
N GLN A 60 -4.01 8.42 6.87
CA GLN A 60 -3.24 7.41 7.58
C GLN A 60 -2.98 6.16 6.73
N GLY A 61 -3.94 5.76 5.91
CA GLY A 61 -3.81 4.65 4.96
C GLY A 61 -2.75 4.93 3.90
N VAL A 62 -2.70 6.15 3.37
CA VAL A 62 -1.66 6.59 2.44
C VAL A 62 -0.28 6.55 3.12
N ALA A 63 -0.15 7.09 4.34
CA ALA A 63 1.11 7.06 5.08
C ALA A 63 1.58 5.63 5.35
N ASN A 64 0.68 4.75 5.82
CA ASN A 64 0.96 3.35 6.09
C ASN A 64 1.39 2.61 4.83
N ALA A 65 0.69 2.82 3.72
CA ALA A 65 1.01 2.19 2.44
C ALA A 65 2.38 2.65 1.92
N LEU A 66 2.67 3.96 1.90
CA LEU A 66 3.98 4.48 1.48
C LEU A 66 5.11 3.95 2.37
N ASN A 67 4.93 3.96 3.69
CA ASN A 67 5.90 3.41 4.62
C ASN A 67 6.14 1.91 4.38
N ALA A 68 5.08 1.13 4.14
CA ALA A 68 5.19 -0.29 3.85
C ALA A 68 5.90 -0.57 2.52
N LEU A 69 5.50 0.12 1.45
CA LEU A 69 6.07 -0.04 0.10
C LEU A 69 7.56 0.31 0.06
N SER A 70 8.00 1.27 0.89
CA SER A 70 9.43 1.61 1.02
C SER A 70 10.32 0.46 1.51
N LYS A 71 9.75 -0.63 2.02
CA LYS A 71 10.51 -1.83 2.41
C LYS A 71 10.93 -2.71 1.23
N TRP A 72 10.36 -2.49 0.04
CA TRP A 72 10.68 -3.26 -1.16
C TRP A 72 10.99 -2.34 -2.35
N PRO A 73 12.03 -1.49 -2.26
CA PRO A 73 12.35 -0.51 -3.30
C PRO A 73 12.68 -1.15 -4.65
N ASP A 74 13.29 -2.35 -4.65
CA ASP A 74 13.65 -3.08 -5.87
C ASP A 74 12.48 -3.86 -6.49
N THR A 75 11.24 -3.61 -6.05
CA THR A 75 10.05 -4.27 -6.59
C THR A 75 9.26 -3.29 -7.44
N PRO A 76 9.24 -3.43 -8.79
CA PRO A 76 8.60 -2.47 -9.68
C PRO A 76 7.13 -2.20 -9.38
N LEU A 77 6.39 -3.22 -8.92
CA LEU A 77 4.99 -3.04 -8.52
C LEU A 77 4.84 -2.21 -7.24
N CYS A 78 5.78 -2.33 -6.30
CA CYS A 78 5.80 -1.49 -5.10
C CYS A 78 6.14 -0.03 -5.45
N GLU A 79 7.09 0.16 -6.37
CA GLU A 79 7.41 1.48 -6.90
C GLU A 79 6.20 2.10 -7.64
N ALA A 80 5.53 1.34 -8.51
CA ALA A 80 4.35 1.82 -9.24
C ALA A 80 3.23 2.27 -8.29
N ALA A 81 2.94 1.47 -7.26
CA ALA A 81 1.95 1.82 -6.24
C ALA A 81 2.37 3.06 -5.44
N ALA A 82 3.64 3.15 -5.05
CA ALA A 82 4.16 4.31 -4.33
C ALA A 82 4.08 5.58 -5.19
N ARG A 83 4.39 5.49 -6.49
CA ARG A 83 4.23 6.59 -7.45
C ARG A 83 2.78 7.01 -7.60
N ALA A 84 1.84 6.07 -7.70
CA ALA A 84 0.41 6.40 -7.77
C ALA A 84 -0.06 7.17 -6.53
N LEU A 85 0.35 6.73 -5.33
CA LEU A 85 0.06 7.43 -4.08
C LEU A 85 0.75 8.80 -4.00
N ALA A 86 2.00 8.90 -4.44
CA ALA A 86 2.75 10.16 -4.45
C ALA A 86 2.14 11.17 -5.44
N SER A 87 1.68 10.73 -6.61
CA SER A 87 0.93 11.55 -7.56
C SER A 87 -0.36 12.06 -6.94
N ARG A 88 -1.17 11.18 -6.34
CA ARG A 88 -2.37 11.59 -5.61
C ARG A 88 -2.04 12.63 -4.54
N LEU A 89 -0.98 12.41 -3.76
CA LEU A 89 -0.56 13.33 -2.73
C LEU A 89 -0.13 14.69 -3.31
N ALA A 90 0.54 14.72 -4.45
CA ALA A 90 0.91 15.97 -5.12
C ALA A 90 -0.33 16.76 -5.59
N ASP A 91 -1.38 16.06 -6.02
CA ASP A 91 -2.61 16.64 -6.54
C ASP A 91 -3.61 17.05 -5.44
N ASP A 92 -3.63 16.33 -4.31
CA ASP A 92 -4.57 16.54 -3.20
C ASP A 92 -3.93 17.37 -2.07
N ARG A 93 -4.30 18.65 -2.01
CA ARG A 93 -3.80 19.59 -1.00
C ARG A 93 -4.31 19.26 0.41
N ASP A 94 -5.54 18.79 0.54
CA ASP A 94 -6.13 18.46 1.84
C ASP A 94 -5.47 17.22 2.43
N LEU A 95 -5.22 16.21 1.59
CA LEU A 95 -4.45 15.02 1.94
C LEU A 95 -3.04 15.38 2.41
N ARG A 96 -2.35 16.29 1.70
CA ARG A 96 -1.02 16.79 2.13
C ARG A 96 -1.05 17.45 3.50
N HIS A 97 -2.03 18.29 3.77
CA HIS A 97 -2.16 18.96 5.07
C HIS A 97 -2.58 18.00 6.19
N ALA A 98 -3.31 16.94 5.84
CA ALA A 98 -3.69 15.90 6.78
C ALA A 98 -2.51 14.99 7.16
N LEU A 99 -1.53 14.79 6.26
CA LEU A 99 -0.25 14.15 6.56
C LEU A 99 0.65 15.09 7.37
N LYS A 100 0.28 15.34 8.62
CA LYS A 100 1.17 16.02 9.58
C LYS A 100 2.31 15.08 9.95
N PRO A 101 3.54 15.61 10.15
CA PRO A 101 4.61 14.82 10.75
C PRO A 101 4.10 14.24 12.07
N GLN A 102 4.23 12.92 12.24
CA GLN A 102 4.07 12.33 13.57
C GLN A 102 5.26 12.85 14.37
N GLY A 103 4.97 13.71 15.35
CA GLY A 103 6.00 14.35 16.17
C GLY A 103 7.00 13.32 16.68
N VAL A 104 8.29 13.59 16.47
CA VAL A 104 9.41 12.81 17.00
C VAL A 104 9.78 13.34 18.37
#